data_AF-A0A5K0V9D8-F1
#
_entry.id   AF-A0A5K0V9D8-F1
#
_cell.length_a   1.000
_cell.length_b   1.000
_cell.length_c   1.000
_cell.angle_alpha   90.00
_cell.angle_beta   90.00
_cell.angle_gamma   90.00
#
_symmetry.space_group_name_H-M   'P 1'
#
loop_
_entity.id
_entity.type
_entity.pdbx_description
1 polymer ?
#
loop_
_entity_poly.entity_id
_entity_poly.type
_entity_poly.pdbx_seq_one_letter_code
_entity_poly.pdbx_strand_id
1 'polypeptide(L)' 'YVCGSKSGAMLEKPIRMGETPNGQNNLDIEAELRLVKKELKELQARGVEKTEETAAMKELGLK' A
#
# COMPACT_ATOMS: atom_id res chain seq x y z
N TYR A 1 25.26 -16.05 34.88
CA TYR A 1 24.90 -14.70 34.39
C TYR A 1 25.93 -14.35 33.33
N VAL A 2 25.55 -14.28 32.05
CA VAL A 2 26.47 -13.98 30.95
C VAL A 2 25.97 -12.72 30.26
N CYS A 3 26.68 -11.61 30.45
CA CYS A 3 26.45 -10.37 29.72
C CYS A 3 27.39 -10.36 28.51
N GLY A 4 26.89 -10.85 27.36
CA GLY A 4 27.58 -10.77 26.08
C GLY A 4 27.68 -9.31 25.64
N SER A 5 28.91 -8.82 25.52
CA SER A 5 29.20 -7.45 25.12
C SER A 5 28.95 -7.27 23.62
N LYS A 6 28.14 -6.25 23.28
CA LYS A 6 28.14 -5.36 22.09
C LYS A 6 26.86 -5.33 21.26
N SER A 7 26.33 -4.10 21.22
CA SER A 7 25.33 -3.51 20.31
C SER A 7 23.89 -4.02 20.41
N GLY A 8 23.30 -3.88 21.59
CA GLY A 8 21.85 -3.98 21.82
C GLY A 8 21.04 -2.78 21.33
N ALA A 9 21.30 -2.28 20.13
CA ALA A 9 20.46 -1.28 19.48
C ALA A 9 20.50 -1.48 17.95
N MET A 10 19.64 -2.37 17.44
CA MET A 10 19.22 -2.24 16.04
C MET A 10 18.38 -0.97 15.96
N LEU A 11 18.98 0.14 15.52
CA LEU A 11 18.19 1.31 15.15
C LEU A 11 17.32 0.93 13.95
N GLU A 12 16.01 1.09 14.11
CA GLU A 12 15.08 0.97 13.01
C GLU A 12 15.46 2.00 11.95
N LYS A 13 15.59 1.54 10.70
CA LYS A 13 15.73 2.47 9.57
C LYS A 13 14.36 3.10 9.33
N PRO A 14 14.24 4.43 9.32
CA PRO A 14 12.97 5.07 9.01
C PRO A 14 12.61 4.74 7.57
N ILE A 15 11.47 4.07 7.38
CA ILE A 15 10.87 3.85 6.06
C ILE A 15 9.97 5.05 5.79
N ARG A 16 10.26 5.82 4.75
CA ARG A 16 9.44 6.97 4.33
C ARG A 16 8.18 6.49 3.63
N MET A 17 7.15 7.32 3.60
CA MET A 17 5.95 7.05 2.81
C MET A 17 6.33 6.88 1.34
N GLY A 18 6.01 5.71 0.77
CA GLY A 18 6.37 5.33 -0.59
C GLY A 18 7.67 4.53 -0.71
N GLU A 19 8.43 4.33 0.37
CA GLU A 19 9.59 3.43 0.37
C GLU A 19 9.15 1.98 0.59
N THR A 20 9.56 1.09 -0.31
CA THR A 20 9.40 -0.35 -0.08
C THR A 20 10.58 -0.90 0.73
N PRO A 21 10.35 -1.84 1.67
CA PRO A 21 11.42 -2.46 2.45
C PRO A 21 12.51 -3.15 1.60
N ASN A 22 12.17 -3.50 0.35
CA ASN A 22 13.10 -4.13 -0.60
C ASN A 22 13.96 -3.12 -1.39
N GLY A 23 13.75 -1.81 -1.23
CA GLY A 23 14.58 -0.75 -1.83
C GLY A 23 14.58 -0.66 -3.36
N GLN A 24 13.84 -1.53 -4.05
CA GLN A 24 13.84 -1.63 -5.51
C GLN A 24 12.75 -0.79 -6.17
N ASN A 25 11.61 -0.58 -5.49
CA ASN A 25 10.47 0.14 -6.06
C ASN A 25 10.04 1.27 -5.12
N ASN A 26 10.12 2.51 -5.59
CA ASN A 26 9.39 3.61 -4.96
C ASN A 26 7.90 3.41 -5.32
N LEU A 27 7.07 3.19 -4.32
CA LEU A 27 5.62 3.15 -4.48
C LEU A 27 5.13 4.58 -4.66
N ASP A 28 4.73 4.95 -5.88
CA ASP A 28 4.10 6.24 -6.14
C ASP A 28 2.64 6.21 -5.66
N ILE A 29 2.46 6.58 -4.40
CA ILE A 29 1.16 6.62 -3.73
C ILE A 29 0.16 7.49 -4.51
N GLU A 30 0.63 8.57 -5.16
CA GLU A 30 -0.25 9.47 -5.89
C GLU A 30 -0.72 8.85 -7.22
N ALA A 31 0.14 8.09 -7.89
CA ALA A 31 -0.23 7.32 -9.08
C ALA A 31 -1.25 6.22 -8.73
N GLU A 32 -1.00 5.44 -7.68
CA GLU A 32 -1.91 4.39 -7.21
C GLU A 32 -3.29 4.96 -6.81
N LEU A 33 -3.30 6.08 -6.09
CA LEU A 33 -4.54 6.75 -5.69
C LEU A 33 -5.34 7.27 -6.90
N ARG A 34 -4.64 7.77 -7.94
CA ARG A 34 -5.28 8.20 -9.20
C ARG A 34 -5.91 7.04 -9.94
N LEU A 35 -5.24 5.88 -9.97
CA LEU A 35 -5.74 4.68 -10.63
C LEU A 35 -7.04 4.20 -9.98
N VAL A 36 -7.05 4.04 -8.66
CA VAL A 36 -8.26 3.64 -7.90
C VAL A 36 -9.41 4.62 -8.12
N LYS A 37 -9.15 5.94 -8.04
CA LYS A 37 -10.19 6.96 -8.25
C LYS A 37 -10.77 6.93 -9.66
N LYS A 38 -9.96 6.60 -10.67
CA LYS A 38 -10.40 6.48 -12.05
C LYS A 38 -11.32 5.28 -12.21
N GLU A 39 -10.88 4.11 -11.75
CA GLU A 39 -11.68 2.88 -11.70
C GLU A 39 -13.01 3.09 -10.99
N LEU A 40 -13.00 3.69 -9.80
CA LEU A 40 -14.21 4.01 -9.04
C LEU A 40 -15.19 4.88 -9.83
N LYS A 41 -14.68 5.92 -10.51
CA LYS A 41 -15.52 6.79 -11.34
C LYS A 41 -16.11 6.06 -12.55
N GLU A 42 -15.34 5.16 -13.17
CA GLU A 42 -15.82 4.35 -14.30
C GLU A 42 -16.90 3.37 -13.86
N LEU A 43 -16.75 2.73 -12.69
CA LEU A 43 -17.76 1.86 -12.08
C LEU A 43 -19.03 2.65 -11.73
N GLN A 44 -18.90 3.81 -11.10
CA GLN A 44 -20.02 4.69 -10.81
C GLN A 44 -20.73 5.17 -12.08
N ALA A 45 -19.99 5.49 -13.15
CA ALA A 45 -20.56 5.89 -14.43
C ALA A 45 -21.30 4.74 -15.12
N ARG A 46 -20.87 3.50 -14.93
CA ARG A 46 -21.56 2.30 -15.41
C ARG A 46 -22.80 1.94 -14.56
N GLY A 47 -22.96 2.54 -13.38
CA GLY A 47 -24.07 2.25 -12.49
C GLY A 47 -24.07 0.82 -11.98
N VAL A 48 -22.88 0.21 -11.82
CA VAL A 48 -22.75 -1.16 -11.32
C VAL A 48 -23.23 -1.29 -9.88
N GLU A 49 -23.70 -2.48 -9.55
CA GLU A 49 -24.21 -2.78 -8.21
C GLU A 49 -23.05 -2.71 -7.19
N LYS A 50 -23.37 -2.34 -5.94
CA LYS A 50 -22.36 -2.21 -4.86
C LYS A 50 -21.54 -3.48 -4.65
N THR A 51 -22.12 -4.63 -4.97
CA THR A 51 -21.47 -5.96 -4.94
C THR A 51 -20.31 -6.03 -5.93
N GLU A 52 -20.51 -5.58 -7.17
CA GLU A 52 -19.48 -5.52 -8.21
C GLU A 52 -18.46 -4.43 -7.94
N GLU A 53 -18.88 -3.27 -7.43
CA GLU A 53 -17.96 -2.21 -6.98
C GLU A 53 -17.01 -2.75 -5.89
N THR A 54 -17.55 -3.47 -4.90
CA THR A 54 -16.75 -4.06 -3.82
C THR A 54 -15.82 -5.16 -4.34
N ALA A 55 -16.26 -5.94 -5.34
CA ALA A 55 -15.42 -6.96 -5.98
C ALA A 55 -14.24 -6.33 -6.73
N ALA A 56 -14.48 -5.29 -7.52
CA ALA A 56 -13.44 -4.55 -8.24
C ALA A 56 -12.45 -3.88 -7.27
N MET A 57 -12.94 -3.27 -6.19
CA MET A 57 -12.08 -2.67 -5.16
C MET A 57 -11.20 -3.74 -4.47
N LYS A 58 -11.72 -4.95 -4.26
CA LYS A 58 -10.93 -6.09 -3.77
C LYS A 58 -9.82 -6.52 -4.72
N GLU A 59 -10.08 -6.54 -6.02
CA GLU A 59 -9.04 -6.83 -7.02
C GLU A 59 -7.93 -5.77 -7.01
N LEU A 60 -8.27 -4.52 -6.69
CA LEU A 60 -7.31 -3.42 -6.49
C LEU A 60 -6.62 -3.45 -5.11
N GLY A 61 -6.88 -4.47 -4.29
CA GLY A 61 -6.24 -4.63 -2.97
C GLY A 61 -6.88 -3.82 -1.84
N LEU A 62 -8.06 -3.22 -2.07
CA LEU A 62 -8.84 -2.53 -1.04
C LEU A 62 -9.80 -3.53 -0.38
N LYS A 63 -9.77 -3.62 0.95
CA LYS A 63 -10.58 -4.56 1.73
C LYS A 63 -11.90 -3.97 2.21
#